data_AF-A0A1A8P595-F1
#
_entry.id   AF-A0A1A8P595-F1
#
_cell.length_a   1.000
_cell.length_b   1.000
_cell.length_c   1.000
_cell.angle_alpha   90.00
_cell.angle_beta   90.00
_cell.angle_gamma   90.00
#
_symmetry.space_group_name_H-M   'P 1'
#
loop_
_entity.id
_entity.type
_entity.pdbx_description
1 polymer ?
#
loop_
_entity_poly.entity_id
_entity_poly.type
_entity_poly.pdbx_seq_one_letter_code
_entity_poly.pdbx_strand_id
1 'polypeptide(L)'
;DHHCPWINNCVGELNQKYFIQFLFYTGVASLYSLVLVVWAWVWRIRNERGGEAEKEGEETPSKHLIVAHYIILLVESVLFGVFVMVIFYDQLVSIITDETPIKQMKNRLMIKERNSSSSSSS
;
A
#
# COMPACT_ATOMS: atom_id res chain seq x y z
N ASP A 1 -11.13 14.43 -7.35
CA ASP A 1 -12.18 13.96 -6.41
C ASP A 1 -12.83 12.68 -6.92
N HIS A 2 -12.90 11.64 -6.09
CA HIS A 2 -13.60 10.38 -6.38
C HIS A 2 -14.30 9.86 -5.13
N HIS A 3 -15.40 9.11 -5.28
CA HIS A 3 -16.02 8.44 -4.15
C HIS A 3 -15.35 7.08 -3.92
N CYS A 4 -14.81 6.85 -2.72
CA CYS A 4 -14.16 5.61 -2.37
C CYS A 4 -15.11 4.78 -1.48
N PRO A 5 -15.75 3.73 -2.03
CA PRO A 5 -16.71 2.93 -1.27
C PRO A 5 -16.06 2.21 -0.09
N TRP A 6 -14.76 1.95 -0.17
CA TRP A 6 -13.98 1.22 0.85
C TRP A 6 -13.85 1.98 2.17
N ILE A 7 -13.81 3.30 2.13
CA ILE A 7 -13.82 4.16 3.33
C ILE A 7 -15.20 4.81 3.55
N ASN A 8 -16.18 4.44 2.73
CA ASN A 8 -17.52 5.03 2.69
C ASN A 8 -17.49 6.57 2.70
N ASN A 9 -16.57 7.16 1.93
CA ASN A 9 -16.34 8.60 1.93
C ASN A 9 -15.81 9.09 0.57
N CYS A 10 -16.08 10.35 0.26
CA CYS A 10 -15.49 11.02 -0.90
C CYS A 10 -14.04 11.38 -0.60
N VAL A 11 -13.13 11.12 -1.54
CA VAL A 11 -11.72 11.53 -1.47
C VAL A 11 -11.51 12.68 -2.45
N GLY A 12 -10.99 13.80 -1.95
CA GLY A 12 -10.66 14.98 -2.72
C GLY A 12 -9.57 15.81 -2.06
N GLU A 13 -9.26 16.98 -2.63
CA GLU A 13 -8.17 17.87 -2.21
C GLU A 13 -8.02 18.02 -0.68
N LEU A 14 -9.13 18.17 0.05
CA LEU A 14 -9.12 18.44 1.49
C LEU A 14 -8.82 17.20 2.37
N ASN A 15 -8.95 15.99 1.85
CA ASN A 15 -8.71 14.75 2.62
C ASN A 15 -7.77 13.75 1.93
N GLN A 16 -7.27 14.08 0.74
CA GLN A 16 -6.31 13.28 -0.02
C GLN A 16 -5.06 12.95 0.81
N LYS A 17 -4.54 13.91 1.59
CA LYS A 17 -3.41 13.68 2.51
C LYS A 17 -3.68 12.57 3.52
N TYR A 18 -4.86 12.58 4.16
CA TYR A 18 -5.23 11.56 5.14
C TYR A 18 -5.44 10.21 4.49
N PHE A 19 -6.03 10.18 3.29
CA PHE A 19 -6.21 8.95 2.54
C PHE A 19 -4.88 8.31 2.13
N ILE A 20 -3.91 9.09 1.68
CA ILE A 20 -2.56 8.59 1.35
C ILE A 20 -1.84 8.10 2.59
N GLN A 21 -1.95 8.83 3.71
CA GLN A 21 -1.36 8.41 4.96
C GLN A 21 -1.98 7.09 5.47
N PHE A 22 -3.29 6.93 5.33
CA PHE A 22 -3.99 5.67 5.58
C PHE A 22 -3.43 4.54 4.69
N LEU A 23 -3.34 4.75 3.37
CA LEU A 23 -2.80 3.74 2.45
C LEU A 23 -1.35 3.36 2.78
N PHE A 24 -0.51 4.34 3.14
CA PHE A 24 0.87 4.08 3.53
C PHE A 24 0.95 3.19 4.78
N TYR A 25 0.23 3.53 5.84
CA TYR A 25 0.24 2.72 7.07
C TYR A 25 -0.36 1.34 6.86
N THR A 26 -1.43 1.23 6.07
CA THR A 26 -2.01 -0.07 5.72
C THR A 26 -1.02 -0.92 4.91
N GLY A 27 -0.25 -0.31 4.00
CA GLY A 27 0.83 -0.98 3.27
C GLY A 27 1.98 -1.44 4.17
N VAL A 28 2.37 -0.63 5.16
CA VAL A 28 3.38 -1.01 6.17
C VAL A 28 2.86 -2.15 7.05
N ALA A 29 1.60 -2.09 7.47
CA ALA A 29 0.98 -3.13 8.30
C ALA A 29 0.88 -4.47 7.56
N SER A 30 0.53 -4.47 6.26
CA SER A 30 0.48 -5.69 5.46
C SER A 30 1.88 -6.29 5.25
N LEU A 31 2.90 -5.45 5.00
CA LEU A 31 4.29 -5.90 4.92
C LEU A 31 4.78 -6.48 6.27
N TYR A 32 4.45 -5.83 7.37
CA TYR A 32 4.79 -6.31 8.71
C TYR A 32 4.15 -7.66 9.01
N SER A 33 2.86 -7.82 8.69
CA SER A 33 2.15 -9.11 8.79
C SER A 33 2.84 -10.20 7.97
N LEU A 34 3.19 -9.90 6.70
CA LEU A 34 3.90 -10.83 5.83
C LEU A 34 5.24 -11.30 6.45
N VAL A 35 6.03 -10.38 6.99
CA VAL A 35 7.31 -10.69 7.64
C VAL A 35 7.09 -11.58 8.87
N LEU A 36 6.11 -11.29 9.72
CA LEU A 36 5.80 -12.09 10.89
C LEU A 36 5.35 -13.51 10.52
N VAL A 37 4.49 -13.65 9.50
CA VAL A 37 4.01 -14.96 9.02
C VAL A 37 5.18 -15.79 8.48
N VAL A 38 6.04 -15.21 7.64
CA VAL A 38 7.22 -15.89 7.10
C VAL A 38 8.18 -16.28 8.22
N TRP A 39 8.45 -15.37 9.17
CA TRP A 39 9.31 -15.65 10.30
C TRP A 39 8.79 -16.79 11.17
N ALA A 40 7.51 -16.76 11.52
CA ALA A 40 6.86 -17.80 12.32
C ALA A 40 6.87 -19.16 11.60
N TRP A 41 6.64 -19.16 10.28
CA TRP A 41 6.68 -20.36 9.46
C TRP A 41 8.08 -20.97 9.39
N VAL A 42 9.11 -20.15 9.14
CA VAL A 42 10.53 -20.59 9.14
C VAL A 42 10.94 -21.11 10.52
N TRP A 43 10.54 -20.42 11.59
CA TRP A 43 10.82 -20.84 12.96
C TRP A 43 10.24 -22.22 13.25
N ARG A 44 8.96 -22.44 12.86
CA ARG A 44 8.28 -23.72 13.00
C ARG A 44 9.00 -24.83 12.25
N ILE A 45 9.31 -24.64 10.96
CA ILE A 45 10.01 -25.65 10.15
C ILE A 45 11.36 -26.01 10.78
N ARG A 46 12.10 -25.02 11.28
CA ARG A 46 13.38 -25.26 11.95
C ARG A 46 13.22 -26.06 13.24
N ASN A 47 12.19 -25.75 14.03
CA ASN A 47 11.91 -26.46 15.28
C ASN A 47 11.41 -27.88 15.04
N GLU A 48 10.61 -28.10 14.01
CA GLU A 48 10.14 -29.43 13.59
C GLU A 48 11.33 -30.30 13.13
N ARG A 49 12.25 -29.77 12.31
CA ARG A 49 13.48 -30.50 11.89
C ARG A 49 14.43 -30.84 13.05
N GLY A 50 14.48 -30.01 14.10
CA GLY A 50 15.31 -30.26 15.27
C GLY A 50 14.68 -31.19 16.32
N GLY A 51 13.37 -31.43 16.22
CA GLY A 51 12.57 -32.17 17.21
C GLY A 51 12.23 -33.61 16.84
N GLU A 52 12.66 -34.12 15.68
CA GLU A 52 12.39 -35.51 15.24
C GLU A 52 12.96 -36.60 16.17
N ALA A 53 13.69 -36.24 17.22
CA ALA A 53 14.22 -37.19 18.20
C ALA A 53 13.20 -37.64 19.28
N GLU A 54 12.06 -36.96 19.48
CA GLU A 54 11.11 -37.36 20.53
C GLU A 54 9.64 -37.15 20.14
N LYS A 55 8.90 -38.27 20.12
CA LYS A 55 7.43 -38.45 20.20
C LYS A 55 6.70 -38.84 18.92
N GLU A 56 6.63 -40.15 18.73
CA GLU A 56 5.47 -40.84 18.13
C GLU A 56 4.23 -40.65 19.02
N GLY A 57 3.07 -40.43 18.40
CA GLY A 57 1.77 -40.53 19.06
C GLY A 57 0.93 -39.26 19.02
N GLU A 58 -0.03 -39.25 18.09
CA GLU A 58 -1.34 -38.60 18.23
C GLU A 58 -1.37 -37.07 18.40
N GLU A 59 -1.38 -36.31 17.29
CA GLU A 59 -1.90 -34.91 17.15
C GLU A 59 -1.80 -34.46 15.68
N THR A 60 -2.54 -35.10 14.78
CA THR A 60 -2.51 -34.83 13.32
C THR A 60 -3.49 -33.74 12.84
N PRO A 61 -4.73 -33.59 13.37
CA PRO A 61 -5.65 -32.56 12.88
C PRO A 61 -5.19 -31.13 13.20
N SER A 62 -4.64 -30.91 14.39
CA SER A 62 -4.18 -29.60 14.87
C SER A 62 -3.05 -29.03 14.00
N LYS A 63 -2.13 -29.87 13.53
CA LYS A 63 -1.02 -29.45 12.65
C LYS A 63 -1.51 -28.94 11.29
N HIS A 64 -2.43 -29.66 10.66
CA HIS A 64 -2.99 -29.26 9.36
C HIS A 64 -3.75 -27.93 9.46
N LEU A 65 -4.50 -27.72 10.54
CA LEU A 65 -5.22 -26.47 10.78
C LEU A 65 -4.26 -25.28 10.96
N ILE A 66 -3.14 -25.47 11.68
CA ILE A 66 -2.15 -24.41 11.87
C ILE A 66 -1.44 -24.07 10.56
N VAL A 67 -1.04 -25.08 9.77
CA VAL A 67 -0.43 -24.85 8.45
C VAL A 67 -1.40 -24.14 7.51
N ALA A 68 -2.67 -24.57 7.48
CA ALA A 68 -3.71 -23.91 6.70
C ALA A 68 -3.91 -22.45 7.12
N HIS A 69 -3.90 -22.17 8.43
CA HIS A 69 -4.00 -20.80 8.95
C HIS A 69 -2.84 -19.92 8.48
N TYR A 70 -1.59 -20.41 8.52
CA TYR A 70 -0.45 -19.67 7.98
C TYR A 70 -0.57 -19.39 6.47
N ILE A 71 -1.05 -20.36 5.69
CA ILE A 71 -1.27 -20.18 4.24
C ILE A 71 -2.33 -19.10 3.99
N ILE A 72 -3.44 -19.14 4.72
CA ILE A 72 -4.51 -18.14 4.60
C ILE A 72 -3.98 -16.74 4.92
N LEU A 73 -3.27 -16.58 6.04
CA LEU A 73 -2.68 -15.29 6.43
C LEU A 73 -1.66 -14.78 5.41
N LEU A 74 -0.86 -15.67 4.82
CA LEU A 74 0.10 -15.33 3.78
C LEU A 74 -0.62 -14.79 2.53
N VAL A 75 -1.63 -15.54 2.06
CA VAL A 75 -2.42 -15.16 0.88
C VAL A 75 -3.15 -13.85 1.10
N GLU A 76 -3.80 -13.69 2.26
CA GLU A 76 -4.49 -12.46 2.65
C GLU A 76 -3.54 -11.26 2.66
N SER A 77 -2.38 -11.39 3.33
CA SER A 77 -1.40 -10.30 3.44
C SER A 77 -0.85 -9.88 2.07
N VAL A 78 -0.60 -10.84 1.17
CA VAL A 78 -0.10 -10.55 -0.18
C VAL A 78 -1.18 -9.90 -1.05
N LEU A 79 -2.39 -10.47 -1.11
CA LEU A 79 -3.48 -9.94 -1.93
C LEU A 79 -3.86 -8.53 -1.49
N PHE A 80 -4.03 -8.34 -0.18
CA PHE A 80 -4.37 -7.04 0.39
C PHE A 80 -3.22 -6.03 0.22
N GLY A 81 -1.97 -6.47 0.41
CA GLY A 81 -0.78 -5.64 0.18
C GLY A 81 -0.65 -5.15 -1.27
N VAL A 82 -0.84 -6.03 -2.25
CA VAL A 82 -0.82 -5.67 -3.68
C VAL A 82 -1.96 -4.70 -4.00
N PHE A 83 -3.16 -4.97 -3.52
CA PHE A 83 -4.32 -4.09 -3.71
C PHE A 83 -4.04 -2.68 -3.19
N VAL A 84 -3.54 -2.57 -1.95
CA VAL A 84 -3.19 -1.27 -1.34
C VAL A 84 -2.07 -0.57 -2.11
N MET A 85 -1.06 -1.31 -2.59
CA MET A 85 0.04 -0.75 -3.38
C MET A 85 -0.41 -0.18 -4.73
N VAL A 86 -1.33 -0.86 -5.43
CA VAL A 86 -1.90 -0.35 -6.68
C VAL A 86 -2.64 0.96 -6.45
N ILE A 87 -3.49 1.02 -5.43
CA ILE A 87 -4.23 2.24 -5.10
C ILE A 87 -3.25 3.34 -4.66
N PHE A 88 -2.26 3.02 -3.85
CA PHE A 88 -1.24 3.99 -3.43
C PHE A 88 -0.46 4.54 -4.61
N TYR A 89 -0.06 3.69 -5.56
CA TYR A 89 0.62 4.10 -6.78
C TYR A 89 -0.23 5.05 -7.62
N ASP A 90 -1.51 4.72 -7.84
CA ASP A 90 -2.44 5.58 -8.58
C ASP A 90 -2.57 6.96 -7.92
N GLN A 91 -2.71 6.99 -6.60
CA GLN A 91 -2.80 8.24 -5.83
C GLN A 91 -1.50 9.05 -5.87
N LEU A 92 -0.33 8.41 -5.88
CA LEU A 92 0.96 9.09 -6.05
C LEU A 92 1.10 9.68 -7.45
N VAL A 93 0.75 8.91 -8.49
CA VAL A 93 0.79 9.39 -9.87
C VAL A 93 -0.15 10.56 -10.05
N SER A 94 -1.36 10.50 -9.47
CA SER A 94 -2.32 11.60 -9.49
C SER A 94 -1.73 12.89 -8.90
N ILE A 95 -1.08 12.82 -7.73
CA ILE A 95 -0.42 14.00 -7.13
C ILE A 95 0.71 14.56 -8.01
N ILE A 96 1.59 13.68 -8.50
CA ILE A 96 2.74 14.10 -9.32
C ILE A 96 2.25 14.71 -10.64
N THR A 97 1.18 14.12 -11.18
CA THR A 97 0.53 14.54 -12.42
C THR A 97 -0.38 15.74 -12.21
N ASP A 98 -0.79 16.13 -11.01
CA ASP A 98 -1.52 17.39 -10.79
C ASP A 98 -0.53 18.57 -10.64
N GLU A 99 0.59 18.33 -9.98
CA GLU A 99 1.68 19.30 -9.86
C GLU A 99 2.26 19.74 -11.22
N THR A 100 2.30 18.84 -12.21
CA THR A 100 2.92 19.10 -13.52
C THR A 100 2.07 20.00 -14.45
N PRO A 101 0.77 19.77 -14.68
CA PRO A 101 -0.17 20.67 -15.36
C PRO A 101 -0.29 22.02 -14.68
N ILE A 102 -0.37 22.07 -13.34
CA ILE A 102 -0.38 23.35 -12.61
C ILE A 102 0.91 24.14 -12.90
N LYS A 103 2.08 23.47 -12.85
CA LYS A 103 3.36 24.11 -13.23
C LYS A 103 3.37 24.58 -14.68
N GLN A 104 2.81 23.81 -15.61
CA GLN A 104 2.68 24.20 -17.01
C GLN A 104 1.73 25.39 -17.21
N MET A 105 0.58 25.42 -16.53
CA MET A 105 -0.37 26.53 -16.58
C MET A 105 0.24 27.81 -16.01
N LYS A 106 0.92 27.72 -14.85
CA LYS A 106 1.63 28.84 -14.25
C LYS A 106 2.71 29.39 -15.19
N ASN A 107 3.47 28.51 -15.85
CA ASN A 107 4.49 28.92 -16.82
C ASN A 107 3.87 29.66 -18.03
N ARG A 108 2.73 29.17 -18.56
CA ARG A 108 2.00 29.85 -19.64
C ARG A 108 1.49 31.23 -19.24
N LEU A 109 0.98 31.37 -18.01
CA LEU A 109 0.53 32.65 -17.48
C LEU A 109 1.69 33.65 -17.33
N MET A 110 2.84 33.22 -16.78
CA MET A 110 4.03 34.08 -16.69
C MET A 110 4.53 34.55 -18.06
N ILE A 111 4.52 33.67 -19.07
CA ILE A 111 4.89 34.04 -20.45
C ILE A 111 3.92 35.09 -21.01
N LYS A 112 2.61 34.93 -20.75
CA LYS A 112 1.58 35.88 -21.19
C LYS A 112 1.76 37.25 -20.54
N GLU A 113 2.02 37.31 -19.23
CA GLU A 113 2.30 38.57 -18.53
C GLU A 113 3.56 39.27 -19.04
N ARG A 114 4.64 38.52 -19.26
CA ARG A 114 5.88 39.05 -19.85
C ARG A 114 5.65 39.66 -21.22
N ASN A 115 4.87 38.99 -22.08
CA ASN A 115 4.54 39.53 -23.40
C ASN A 115 3.68 40.80 -23.29
N SER A 116 2.69 40.83 -22.38
CA SER A 116 1.84 42.02 -22.18
C SER A 116 2.60 43.24 -21.67
N SER A 117 3.57 43.04 -20.77
CA SER A 117 4.41 44.11 -20.22
C SER A 117 5.41 44.65 -21.24
N SER A 118 5.95 43.80 -22.11
CA SER A 118 6.78 44.25 -23.23
C SER A 118 6.02 45.09 -24.26
N SER A 119 4.74 44.75 -24.53
CA SER A 119 3.89 45.51 -25.46
C SER A 119 3.38 46.85 -24.91
N SER A 120 3.30 47.01 -23.58
CA SER A 120 2.88 48.28 -22.94
C SER A 120 4.03 49.28 -22.74
N SER A 121 5.27 48.84 -22.98
CA SER A 121 6.50 49.64 -22.81
C SER A 121 7.07 50.18 -24.14
N SER A 122 6.40 49.88 -25.26
CA SER A 122 6.71 50.36 -26.62
C SER A 122 5.61 51.32 -27.08
#